data_AF-A0A023G164-F1
#
_entry.id   AF-A0A023G164-F1
#
_cell.length_a   1.000
_cell.length_b   1.000
_cell.length_c   1.000
_cell.angle_alpha   90.00
_cell.angle_beta   90.00
_cell.angle_gamma   90.00
#
_symmetry.space_group_name_H-M   'P 1'
#
loop_
_entity.id
_entity.type
_entity.pdbx_description
1 polymer ?
#
loop_
_entity_poly.entity_id
_entity_poly.type
_entity_poly.pdbx_seq_one_letter_code
_entity_poly.pdbx_strand_id
1 'polypeptide(L)'
;MHYFREAMTLFTFIAVISFYTSRHVEGAPTFVFPKILESRSEGAGKVLAITKDLTLNLQKSSVFAPEFLIHSSRDGTPVRYHMQGPEMERNLYHSVESMASVDVSEEERLTIEGILGDRLRIKPEPGMARSLDGSGGHLLYTVNEPVRHSQGQNDYDNQLSF
;
A
#
# COMPACT_ATOMS: atom_id res chain seq x y z
N MET A 1 -37.65 -9.78 34.03
CA MET A 1 -36.75 -10.94 33.81
C MET A 1 -36.93 -11.59 32.43
N HIS A 2 -38.13 -11.64 31.83
CA HIS A 2 -38.35 -12.28 30.52
C HIS A 2 -37.74 -11.52 29.33
N TYR A 3 -37.88 -10.19 29.29
CA TYR A 3 -37.34 -9.31 28.24
C TYR A 3 -35.80 -9.39 28.06
N PHE A 4 -35.08 -9.70 29.15
CA PHE A 4 -33.62 -9.75 29.12
C PHE A 4 -33.09 -11.01 28.39
N ARG A 5 -33.85 -12.12 28.42
CA ARG A 5 -33.49 -13.35 27.69
C ARG A 5 -33.67 -13.21 26.18
N GLU A 6 -34.72 -12.52 25.75
CA GLU A 6 -35.01 -12.36 24.31
C GLU A 6 -34.06 -11.38 23.62
N ALA A 7 -33.70 -10.29 24.32
CA ALA A 7 -32.69 -9.34 23.83
C ALA A 7 -31.31 -10.00 23.68
N MET A 8 -30.92 -10.89 24.62
CA MET A 8 -29.67 -11.65 24.55
C MET A 8 -29.66 -12.61 23.35
N THR A 9 -30.76 -13.33 23.11
CA THR A 9 -30.85 -14.25 21.97
C THR A 9 -30.74 -13.53 20.62
N LEU A 10 -31.37 -12.35 20.48
CA LEU A 10 -31.26 -11.55 19.27
C LEU A 10 -29.83 -11.06 19.03
N PHE A 11 -29.16 -10.58 20.09
CA PHE A 11 -27.78 -10.12 20.01
C PHE A 11 -26.82 -11.26 19.63
N THR A 12 -27.01 -12.45 20.18
CA THR A 12 -26.21 -13.63 19.78
C THR A 12 -26.47 -14.03 18.34
N PHE A 13 -27.71 -13.94 17.85
CA PHE A 13 -28.03 -14.27 16.46
C PHE A 13 -27.40 -13.26 15.49
N ILE A 14 -27.43 -11.97 15.83
CA ILE A 14 -26.75 -10.92 15.06
C ILE A 14 -25.23 -11.13 15.09
N ALA A 15 -24.63 -11.38 16.25
CA ALA A 15 -23.19 -11.63 16.37
C ALA A 15 -22.75 -12.88 15.58
N VAL A 16 -23.56 -13.93 15.58
CA VAL A 16 -23.33 -15.15 14.81
C VAL A 16 -23.48 -14.89 13.32
N ILE A 17 -24.50 -14.16 12.87
CA ILE A 17 -24.63 -13.74 11.47
C ILE A 17 -23.44 -12.87 11.05
N SER A 18 -23.09 -11.84 11.83
CA SER A 18 -21.92 -10.99 11.56
C SER A 18 -20.64 -11.82 11.45
N PHE A 19 -20.43 -12.78 12.35
CA PHE A 19 -19.31 -13.71 12.31
C PHE A 19 -19.33 -14.63 11.08
N TYR A 20 -20.52 -15.13 10.66
CA TYR A 20 -20.67 -15.94 9.45
C TYR A 20 -20.56 -15.15 8.14
N THR A 21 -20.93 -13.86 8.15
CA THR A 21 -20.85 -12.98 6.96
C THR A 21 -19.48 -12.35 6.78
N SER A 22 -18.63 -12.33 7.83
CA SER A 22 -17.21 -11.92 7.74
C SER A 22 -16.33 -12.96 7.05
N ARG A 23 -16.85 -13.67 6.05
CA ARG A 23 -16.00 -14.34 5.07
C ARG A 23 -15.47 -13.27 4.13
N HIS A 24 -14.33 -12.67 4.51
CA HIS A 24 -13.48 -12.04 3.51
C HIS A 24 -13.26 -13.08 2.40
N VAL A 25 -13.70 -12.75 1.19
CA VAL A 25 -13.35 -13.52 0.00
C VAL A 25 -11.85 -13.35 -0.17
N GLU A 26 -11.08 -14.26 0.39
CA GLU A 26 -9.65 -14.35 0.15
C GLU A 26 -9.42 -14.67 -1.33
N GLY A 27 -8.66 -13.82 -2.01
CA GLY A 27 -7.89 -14.24 -3.20
C GLY A 27 -8.40 -13.86 -4.59
N ALA A 28 -9.60 -13.28 -4.75
CA ALA A 28 -10.02 -12.79 -6.07
C ALA A 28 -9.49 -11.37 -6.33
N PRO A 29 -8.77 -11.11 -7.44
CA PRO A 29 -8.39 -9.76 -7.81
C PRO A 29 -9.62 -8.87 -7.95
N THR A 30 -9.59 -7.67 -7.35
CA THR A 30 -10.73 -6.75 -7.29
C THR A 30 -10.36 -5.42 -7.92
N PHE A 31 -11.20 -4.93 -8.83
CA PHE A 31 -11.02 -3.61 -9.41
C PHE A 31 -11.62 -2.53 -8.52
N VAL A 32 -10.86 -1.45 -8.32
CA VAL A 32 -11.21 -0.36 -7.41
C VAL A 32 -10.87 1.00 -8.03
N PHE A 33 -11.44 2.05 -7.46
CA PHE A 33 -11.28 3.44 -7.87
C PHE A 33 -10.94 4.28 -6.63
N PRO A 34 -9.66 4.32 -6.24
CA PRO A 34 -9.24 4.99 -5.01
C PRO A 34 -9.46 6.50 -5.09
N LYS A 35 -9.61 7.14 -3.92
CA LYS A 35 -9.81 8.59 -3.79
C LYS A 35 -9.08 9.13 -2.57
N ILE A 36 -8.59 10.35 -2.68
CA ILE A 36 -8.03 11.09 -1.54
C ILE A 36 -9.20 11.83 -0.86
N LEU A 37 -9.39 11.59 0.44
CA LEU A 37 -10.46 12.22 1.23
C LEU A 37 -10.00 13.54 1.86
N GLU A 38 -8.78 13.58 2.38
CA GLU A 38 -8.14 14.79 2.92
C GLU A 38 -6.69 14.86 2.45
N SER A 39 -6.33 16.01 1.87
CA SER A 39 -4.94 16.38 1.55
C SER A 39 -4.64 17.64 2.35
N ARG A 40 -3.96 17.52 3.50
CA ARG A 40 -3.59 18.67 4.32
C ARG A 40 -2.25 19.20 3.82
N SER A 41 -2.25 20.19 2.92
CA SER A 41 -1.04 20.82 2.34
C SER A 41 -0.04 19.86 1.65
N GLU A 42 0.82 20.39 0.78
CA GLU A 42 1.99 19.65 0.29
C GLU A 42 2.92 19.35 1.48
N GLY A 43 2.90 18.11 1.96
CA GLY A 43 3.83 17.63 2.99
C GLY A 43 3.19 17.06 4.26
N ALA A 44 1.88 17.23 4.50
CA ALA A 44 1.22 16.49 5.58
C ALA A 44 0.60 15.19 5.07
N GLY A 45 0.21 14.32 6.00
CA GLY A 45 -0.34 13.00 5.69
C GLY A 45 -1.58 13.04 4.77
N LYS A 46 -1.85 11.92 4.12
CA LYS A 46 -2.98 11.73 3.20
C LYS A 46 -3.95 10.70 3.74
N VAL A 47 -5.25 10.93 3.60
CA VAL A 47 -6.27 9.91 3.85
C VAL A 47 -6.72 9.33 2.51
N LEU A 48 -6.37 8.07 2.26
CA LEU A 48 -6.63 7.39 1.00
C LEU A 48 -7.72 6.33 1.18
N ALA A 49 -8.89 6.55 0.58
CA ALA A 49 -9.95 5.55 0.49
C ALA A 49 -9.73 4.66 -0.74
N ILE A 50 -9.57 3.36 -0.54
CA ILE A 50 -9.36 2.37 -1.61
C ILE A 50 -10.66 1.63 -1.90
N THR A 51 -11.35 1.19 -0.84
CA THR A 51 -12.71 0.63 -0.89
C THR A 51 -13.55 1.23 0.25
N LYS A 52 -14.81 0.82 0.37
CA LYS A 52 -15.66 1.22 1.51
C LYS A 52 -15.10 0.77 2.86
N ASP A 53 -14.38 -0.35 2.86
CA ASP A 53 -13.88 -1.00 4.07
C ASP A 53 -12.35 -0.89 4.22
N LEU A 54 -11.67 -0.29 3.24
CA LEU A 54 -10.22 -0.11 3.24
C LEU A 54 -9.86 1.37 3.02
N THR A 55 -9.45 2.01 4.11
CA THR A 55 -8.94 3.39 4.12
C THR A 55 -7.56 3.40 4.79
N LEU A 56 -6.62 4.15 4.22
CA LEU A 56 -5.26 4.28 4.73
C LEU A 56 -5.02 5.71 5.23
N ASN A 57 -4.41 5.80 6.41
CA ASN A 57 -3.84 7.03 6.94
C ASN A 57 -2.35 7.03 6.62
N LEU A 58 -1.97 7.80 5.61
CA LEU A 58 -0.64 7.80 5.04
C LEU A 58 0.21 8.95 5.59
N GLN A 59 1.47 8.66 5.90
CA GLN A 59 2.51 9.62 6.26
C GLN A 59 3.60 9.64 5.18
N LYS A 60 4.26 10.79 5.01
CA LYS A 60 5.37 10.91 4.07
C LYS A 60 6.50 9.98 4.53
N SER A 61 7.01 9.16 3.61
CA SER A 61 8.17 8.33 3.90
C SER A 61 9.45 9.16 3.78
N SER A 62 10.39 8.92 4.69
CA SER A 62 11.78 9.34 4.54
C SER A 62 12.69 8.18 4.88
N VAL A 63 13.31 7.61 3.86
CA VAL A 63 14.04 6.32 3.96
C VAL A 63 15.46 6.45 3.40
N PHE A 64 15.65 7.31 2.41
CA PHE A 64 16.95 7.48 1.78
C PHE A 64 17.80 8.54 2.48
N ALA A 65 19.12 8.40 2.39
CA ALA A 65 20.02 9.51 2.69
C ALA A 65 19.76 10.68 1.72
N PRO A 66 20.10 11.93 2.08
CA PRO A 66 19.89 13.09 1.21
C PRO A 66 20.45 12.89 -0.20
N GLU A 67 21.65 12.29 -0.28
CA GLU A 67 22.33 11.92 -1.53
C GLU A 67 22.95 10.53 -1.39
N PHE A 68 22.90 9.73 -2.45
CA PHE A 68 23.57 8.43 -2.50
C PHE A 68 23.92 7.99 -3.93
N LEU A 69 24.81 7.00 -4.03
CA LEU A 69 25.23 6.42 -5.30
C LEU A 69 24.64 5.02 -5.47
N ILE A 70 24.04 4.75 -6.62
CA ILE A 70 23.69 3.40 -7.06
C ILE A 70 24.76 2.93 -8.05
N HIS A 71 25.43 1.84 -7.71
CA HIS A 71 26.32 1.13 -8.63
C HIS A 71 25.53 0.00 -9.29
N SER A 72 25.49 0.01 -10.62
CA SER A 72 24.82 -1.02 -11.42
C SER A 72 25.68 -1.39 -12.63
N SER A 73 25.23 -2.36 -13.42
CA SER A 73 25.83 -2.73 -14.69
C SER A 73 24.79 -2.72 -15.79
N ARG A 74 25.09 -2.05 -16.90
CA ARG A 74 24.29 -2.08 -18.13
C ARG A 74 25.15 -2.69 -19.23
N ASP A 75 24.69 -3.80 -19.79
CA ASP A 75 25.38 -4.54 -20.86
C ASP A 75 26.84 -4.89 -20.49
N GLY A 76 27.07 -5.26 -19.22
CA GLY A 76 28.40 -5.59 -18.69
C GLY A 76 29.28 -4.38 -18.34
N THR A 77 28.84 -3.16 -18.63
CA THR A 77 29.56 -1.93 -18.31
C THR A 77 29.10 -1.37 -16.96
N PRO A 78 30.02 -1.13 -15.99
CA PRO A 78 29.67 -0.48 -14.74
C PRO A 78 29.12 0.94 -14.96
N VAL A 79 27.97 1.23 -14.37
CA VAL A 79 27.34 2.55 -14.38
C VAL A 79 27.10 3.00 -12.94
N ARG A 80 27.35 4.29 -12.67
CA ARG A 80 27.06 4.91 -11.38
C ARG A 80 25.98 5.97 -11.56
N TYR A 81 24.94 5.91 -10.74
CA TYR A 81 23.87 6.90 -10.70
C TYR A 81 23.97 7.69 -9.41
N HIS A 82 24.06 9.02 -9.52
CA HIS A 82 23.91 9.92 -8.39
C HIS A 82 22.43 10.21 -8.18
N MET A 83 21.93 9.89 -6.98
CA MET A 83 20.52 9.96 -6.64
C MET A 83 20.31 10.96 -5.51
N GLN A 84 19.24 11.74 -5.64
CA GLN A 84 18.73 12.61 -4.57
C GLN A 84 17.64 11.84 -3.81
N GLY A 85 17.84 11.60 -2.52
CA GLY A 85 16.87 10.90 -1.67
C GLY A 85 15.48 11.54 -1.69
N PRO A 86 15.36 12.87 -1.47
CA PRO A 86 14.07 13.57 -1.51
C PRO A 86 13.30 13.36 -2.82
N GLU A 87 13.98 13.30 -3.96
CA GLU A 87 13.34 13.06 -5.27
C GLU A 87 12.83 11.62 -5.40
N MET A 88 13.56 10.65 -4.85
CA MET A 88 13.16 9.24 -4.86
C MET A 88 11.97 8.96 -3.94
N GLU A 89 11.86 9.70 -2.83
CA GLU A 89 10.74 9.55 -1.90
C GLU A 89 9.61 10.56 -2.11
N ARG A 90 9.68 11.41 -3.15
CA ARG A 90 8.71 12.50 -3.41
C ARG A 90 7.24 12.05 -3.46
N ASN A 91 7.00 10.82 -3.91
CA ASN A 91 5.67 10.20 -3.99
C ASN A 91 5.49 9.02 -3.01
N LEU A 92 6.50 8.71 -2.21
CA LEU A 92 6.46 7.59 -1.28
C LEU A 92 5.75 7.97 0.03
N TYR A 93 4.81 7.12 0.43
CA TYR A 93 4.06 7.22 1.67
C TYR A 93 3.96 5.86 2.36
N HIS A 94 3.78 5.87 3.67
CA HIS A 94 3.58 4.66 4.47
C HIS A 94 2.47 4.81 5.52
N SER A 95 1.93 3.67 5.97
CA SER A 95 1.07 3.55 7.15
C SER A 95 1.61 2.42 8.01
N VAL A 96 2.07 2.74 9.22
CA VAL A 96 2.53 1.73 10.18
C VAL A 96 1.37 0.84 10.62
N GLU A 97 0.21 1.43 10.89
CA GLU A 97 -1.00 0.73 11.33
C GLU A 97 -1.42 -0.34 10.30
N SER A 98 -1.35 -0.01 9.01
CA SER A 98 -1.77 -0.90 7.93
C SER A 98 -0.62 -1.73 7.34
N MET A 99 0.60 -1.57 7.84
CA MET A 99 1.83 -2.12 7.24
C MET A 99 1.91 -1.83 5.73
N ALA A 100 1.52 -0.61 5.34
CA ALA A 100 1.41 -0.21 3.95
C ALA A 100 2.58 0.69 3.54
N SER A 101 3.02 0.55 2.29
CA SER A 101 3.98 1.44 1.64
C SER A 101 3.58 1.57 0.19
N VAL A 102 3.30 2.79 -0.25
CA VAL A 102 2.73 3.09 -1.57
C VAL A 102 3.40 4.30 -2.20
N ASP A 103 3.61 4.22 -3.51
CA ASP A 103 3.84 5.38 -4.36
C ASP A 103 2.47 5.98 -4.72
N VAL A 104 2.30 7.28 -4.46
CA VAL A 104 1.07 8.02 -4.78
C VAL A 104 1.44 9.20 -5.67
N SER A 105 1.01 9.13 -6.94
CA SER A 105 1.17 10.23 -7.90
C SER A 105 -0.18 10.83 -8.26
N GLU A 106 -0.22 12.17 -8.31
CA GLU A 106 -1.39 12.99 -8.62
C GLU A 106 -1.14 13.87 -9.87
N GLU A 107 -0.04 13.67 -10.61
CA GLU A 107 0.41 14.56 -11.70
C GLU A 107 -0.62 14.68 -12.84
N GLU A 108 -1.04 13.55 -13.42
CA GLU A 108 -2.08 13.52 -14.47
C GLU A 108 -3.41 12.96 -13.96
N ARG A 109 -3.31 11.97 -13.07
CA ARG A 109 -4.42 11.22 -12.47
C ARG A 109 -3.89 10.55 -11.22
N LEU A 110 -4.78 10.26 -10.27
CA LEU A 110 -4.41 9.50 -9.08
C LEU A 110 -3.97 8.08 -9.48
N THR A 111 -2.69 7.79 -9.32
CA THR A 111 -2.11 6.45 -9.46
C THR A 111 -1.46 6.03 -8.16
N ILE A 112 -1.68 4.78 -7.78
CA ILE A 112 -1.22 4.22 -6.52
C ILE A 112 -0.65 2.86 -6.83
N GLU A 113 0.58 2.62 -6.40
CA GLU A 113 1.24 1.33 -6.54
C GLU A 113 1.92 0.96 -5.23
N GLY A 114 1.79 -0.29 -4.81
CA GLY A 114 2.58 -0.81 -3.70
C GLY A 114 1.88 -1.84 -2.83
N ILE A 115 2.25 -1.80 -1.55
CA ILE A 115 1.94 -2.80 -0.54
C ILE A 115 0.90 -2.23 0.42
N LEU A 116 -0.17 -2.99 0.68
CA LEU A 116 -1.28 -2.61 1.56
C LEU A 116 -1.39 -3.52 2.79
N GLY A 117 -0.26 -4.04 3.26
CA GLY A 117 -0.16 -5.02 4.33
C GLY A 117 0.56 -6.29 3.89
N ASP A 118 0.40 -7.37 4.66
CA ASP A 118 1.19 -8.59 4.51
C ASP A 118 1.14 -9.16 3.07
N ARG A 119 -0.07 -9.36 2.54
CA ARG A 119 -0.29 -10.03 1.24
C ARG A 119 -1.02 -9.19 0.20
N LEU A 120 -1.68 -8.11 0.61
CA LEU A 120 -2.50 -7.28 -0.27
C LEU A 120 -1.63 -6.27 -1.02
N ARG A 121 -1.84 -6.15 -2.32
CA ARG A 121 -1.12 -5.24 -3.23
C ARG A 121 -2.12 -4.43 -4.05
N ILE A 122 -1.67 -3.28 -4.52
CA ILE A 122 -2.40 -2.42 -5.44
C ILE A 122 -1.48 -2.00 -6.58
N LYS A 123 -2.03 -1.95 -7.79
CA LYS A 123 -1.36 -1.37 -8.96
C LYS A 123 -2.36 -0.65 -9.86
N PRO A 124 -1.91 0.32 -10.68
CA PRO A 124 -2.75 0.91 -11.71
C PRO A 124 -3.19 -0.14 -12.74
N GLU A 125 -4.43 -0.05 -13.21
CA GLU A 125 -4.96 -0.85 -14.32
C GLU A 125 -5.37 0.08 -15.49
N PRO A 126 -4.46 0.35 -16.43
CA PRO A 126 -4.67 1.35 -17.48
C PRO A 126 -5.75 0.98 -18.52
N GLY A 127 -6.15 -0.29 -18.59
CA GLY A 127 -7.19 -0.77 -19.51
C GLY A 127 -8.63 -0.50 -19.05
N MET A 128 -8.83 0.05 -17.85
CA MET A 128 -10.16 0.26 -17.27
C MET A 128 -10.67 1.69 -17.53
N ALA A 129 -11.97 1.80 -17.80
CA ALA A 129 -12.63 3.10 -17.97
C ALA A 129 -12.46 3.97 -16.72
N ARG A 130 -12.27 5.27 -16.93
CA ARG A 130 -12.14 6.26 -15.85
C ARG A 130 -13.43 6.33 -15.06
N SER A 131 -13.32 6.53 -13.75
CA SER A 131 -14.48 6.95 -12.97
C SER A 131 -14.93 8.36 -13.37
N LEU A 132 -16.16 8.73 -13.03
CA LEU A 132 -16.72 10.06 -13.32
C LEU A 132 -15.91 11.21 -12.70
N ASP A 133 -15.17 10.94 -11.63
CA ASP A 133 -14.29 11.86 -10.92
C ASP A 133 -12.81 11.76 -11.34
N GLY A 134 -12.50 11.04 -12.42
CA GLY A 134 -11.16 11.02 -13.02
C GLY A 134 -10.15 10.11 -12.32
N SER A 135 -10.55 9.35 -11.30
CA SER A 135 -9.68 8.34 -10.70
C SER A 135 -9.39 7.21 -11.70
N GLY A 136 -8.10 6.84 -11.80
CA GLY A 136 -7.70 5.67 -12.57
C GLY A 136 -8.26 4.40 -11.94
N GLY A 137 -8.54 3.39 -12.75
CA GLY A 137 -8.83 2.06 -12.23
C GLY A 137 -7.56 1.43 -11.66
N HIS A 138 -7.71 0.70 -10.56
CA HIS A 138 -6.63 -0.06 -9.93
C HIS A 138 -7.06 -1.50 -9.69
N LEU A 139 -6.09 -2.39 -9.64
CA LEU A 139 -6.28 -3.79 -9.28
C LEU A 139 -5.75 -4.03 -7.87
N LEU A 140 -6.63 -4.48 -6.98
CA LEU A 140 -6.26 -5.11 -5.72
C LEU A 140 -6.06 -6.60 -5.93
N TYR A 141 -4.96 -7.14 -5.42
CA TYR A 141 -4.68 -8.57 -5.52
C TYR A 141 -3.85 -9.05 -4.34
N THR A 142 -3.94 -10.35 -4.06
CA THR A 142 -3.17 -11.01 -3.00
C THR A 142 -1.99 -11.75 -3.62
N VAL A 143 -0.82 -11.69 -2.98
CA VAL A 143 0.35 -12.49 -3.37
C VAL A 143 0.51 -13.71 -2.45
N ASN A 144 1.05 -14.81 -2.99
CA ASN A 144 1.16 -16.08 -2.27
C ASN A 144 2.25 -16.08 -1.19
N GLU A 145 3.32 -15.32 -1.38
CA GLU A 145 4.39 -15.16 -0.39
C GLU A 145 4.22 -13.82 0.36
N PRO A 146 4.18 -13.83 1.70
CA PRO A 146 4.19 -12.61 2.50
C PRO A 146 5.50 -11.84 2.29
N VAL A 147 5.52 -10.55 2.62
CA VAL A 147 6.78 -9.78 2.61
C VAL A 147 7.74 -10.45 3.60
N ARG A 148 8.81 -11.06 3.11
CA ARG A 148 9.87 -11.60 3.98
C ARG A 148 10.61 -10.43 4.62
N HIS A 149 10.44 -10.24 5.93
CA HIS A 149 11.38 -9.47 6.73
C HIS A 149 12.68 -10.26 6.86
N SER A 150 13.53 -10.22 5.85
CA SER A 150 14.90 -10.72 5.97
C SER A 150 15.66 -9.84 6.96
N GLN A 151 15.97 -10.37 8.15
CA GLN A 151 17.08 -9.85 8.95
C GLN A 151 18.34 -9.99 8.09
N GLY A 152 18.95 -8.86 7.74
CA GLY A 152 20.14 -8.81 6.89
C GLY A 152 21.27 -9.63 7.49
N GLN A 153 21.67 -10.68 6.79
CA GLN A 153 22.98 -11.29 6.96
C GLN A 153 23.92 -10.57 6.00
N ASN A 154 24.86 -9.82 6.57
CA ASN A 154 25.75 -8.91 5.87
C ASN A 154 26.77 -9.68 5.02
N ASP A 155 26.57 -9.72 3.70
CA ASP A 155 27.53 -10.30 2.73
C ASP A 155 28.30 -9.23 1.92
N TYR A 156 28.23 -7.94 2.32
CA TYR A 156 28.94 -6.86 1.63
C TYR A 156 30.45 -6.76 1.94
N ASP A 157 30.97 -7.55 2.90
CA ASP A 157 32.35 -7.43 3.36
C ASP A 157 33.40 -8.17 2.50
N ASN A 158 32.98 -8.97 1.50
CA ASN A 158 33.91 -9.89 0.82
C ASN A 158 34.30 -9.52 -0.62
N GLN A 159 34.17 -8.24 -1.03
CA GLN A 159 34.56 -7.81 -2.39
C GLN A 159 35.46 -6.56 -2.45
N LEU A 160 36.03 -6.10 -1.34
CA LEU A 160 37.07 -5.05 -1.36
C LEU A 160 38.46 -5.66 -1.14
N SER A 161 38.92 -6.42 -2.13
CA SER A 161 40.34 -6.70 -2.32
C SER A 161 40.72 -6.36 -3.76
N PHE A 162 41.21 -5.14 -3.94
CA PHE A 162 42.09 -4.74 -5.04
C PHE A 162 43.39 -4.24 -4.43
#